data_AF-A0A2V8MMN5-F1
#
_entry.id   AF-A0A2V8MMN5-F1
#
_cell.length_a   1.000
_cell.length_b   1.000
_cell.length_c   1.000
_cell.angle_alpha   90.00
_cell.angle_beta   90.00
_cell.angle_gamma   90.00
#
_symmetry.space_group_name_H-M   'P 1'
#
loop_
_entity.id
_entity.type
_entity.pdbx_description
1 polymer ?
#
loop_
_entity_poly.entity_id
_entity_poly.type
_entity_poly.pdbx_seq_one_letter_code
_entity_poly.pdbx_strand_id
1 'polypeptide(L)' 'MGKGDQRTRRGKIWRGTFGKRRPKKSKLNPKTAGQPTPAVKEAGKTENE' A
#
# COMPACT_ATOMS: atom_id res chain seq x y z
N MET A 1 -9.87 4.84 -9.37
CA MET A 1 -10.27 4.84 -7.94
C MET A 1 -11.32 5.91 -7.68
N GLY A 2 -12.53 5.54 -7.27
CA GLY A 2 -13.66 6.48 -7.13
C GLY A 2 -14.42 6.33 -5.81
N LYS A 3 -15.46 7.15 -5.63
CA LYS A 3 -16.34 7.12 -4.44
C LYS A 3 -17.08 5.78 -4.27
N GLY A 4 -17.32 5.04 -5.37
CA GLY A 4 -18.00 3.74 -5.33
C GLY A 4 -17.14 2.56 -4.85
N ASP A 5 -15.81 2.68 -4.96
CA ASP A 5 -14.87 1.58 -4.76
C ASP A 5 -14.49 1.38 -3.29
N GLN A 6 -15.05 0.33 -2.68
CA GLN A 6 -14.85 -0.04 -1.28
C GLN A 6 -13.42 -0.47 -0.93
N ARG A 7 -12.59 -0.82 -1.92
CA ARG A 7 -11.20 -1.23 -1.69
C ARG A 7 -10.31 -0.03 -1.45
N THR A 8 -10.74 1.18 -1.81
CA THR A 8 -9.94 2.41 -1.73
C THR A 8 -10.23 3.21 -0.47
N ARG A 9 -9.27 4.07 -0.07
CA ARG A 9 -9.49 5.02 1.02
C ARG A 9 -10.65 5.98 0.68
N ARG A 10 -10.73 6.45 -0.58
CA ARG A 10 -11.78 7.38 -1.05
C ARG A 10 -13.19 6.78 -1.02
N GLY A 11 -13.38 5.54 -1.48
CA GLY A 11 -14.69 4.90 -1.42
C GLY A 11 -15.10 4.48 -0.01
N LYS A 12 -14.14 4.10 0.85
CA LYS A 12 -14.38 3.95 2.30
C LYS A 12 -14.76 5.26 2.99
N ILE A 13 -14.22 6.40 2.52
CA ILE A 13 -14.64 7.74 2.99
C ILE A 13 -16.11 7.98 2.64
N TRP A 14 -16.45 7.82 1.36
CA TRP A 14 -17.80 8.08 0.87
C TRP A 14 -18.87 7.20 1.52
N ARG A 15 -18.58 5.90 1.70
CA ARG A 15 -19.51 4.95 2.33
C ARG A 15 -19.51 4.98 3.86
N GLY A 16 -18.62 5.75 4.49
CA GLY A 16 -18.54 5.80 5.96
C GLY A 16 -17.94 4.56 6.64
N THR A 17 -17.34 3.63 5.88
CA THR A 17 -16.81 2.36 6.44
C THR A 17 -15.31 2.43 6.73
N PHE A 18 -14.83 1.55 7.62
CA PHE A 18 -13.41 1.43 7.98
C PHE A 18 -12.77 0.20 7.33
N GLY A 19 -11.45 0.05 7.49
CA GLY A 19 -10.71 -1.15 7.08
C GLY A 19 -9.24 -0.85 6.85
N LYS A 20 -8.48 -1.80 6.28
CA LYS A 20 -7.02 -1.69 6.08
C LYS A 20 -6.59 -0.34 5.47
N ARG A 21 -7.31 0.15 4.46
CA ARG A 21 -6.98 1.43 3.77
C ARG A 21 -7.54 2.69 4.44
N ARG A 22 -8.52 2.57 5.36
CA ARG A 22 -9.10 3.65 6.19
C ARG A 22 -9.24 3.15 7.65
N PRO A 23 -8.13 3.02 8.40
CA PRO A 23 -8.16 2.57 9.79
C PRO A 23 -8.80 3.62 10.71
N LYS A 24 -9.35 3.18 11.84
CA LYS A 24 -9.76 4.10 12.92
C LYS A 24 -8.50 4.67 13.57
N LYS A 25 -8.57 5.89 14.10
CA LYS A 25 -7.41 6.60 14.69
C LYS A 25 -6.76 5.82 15.85
N SER A 26 -7.54 5.02 16.57
CA SER A 26 -7.03 4.10 17.61
C SER A 26 -6.36 2.82 17.08
N LYS A 27 -6.56 2.48 15.80
CA LYS A 27 -5.99 1.29 15.13
C LYS A 27 -5.05 1.71 14.00
N LEU A 28 -4.39 2.86 14.13
CA LEU A 28 -3.28 3.25 13.27
C LEU A 28 -2.11 2.30 13.54
N ASN A 29 -2.20 1.07 13.01
CA ASN A 29 -1.05 0.20 12.91
C ASN A 29 -0.14 0.84 11.86
N PRO A 30 1.05 1.35 12.23
CA PRO A 30 1.95 2.03 11.28
C PRO A 30 2.50 1.10 10.18
N LYS A 31 2.09 -0.18 10.15
CA LYS A 31 2.58 -1.24 9.25
C LYS A 31 2.16 -1.11 7.78
N THR A 32 1.58 0.00 7.35
CA THR A 32 1.26 0.22 5.92
C THR A 32 1.40 1.70 5.50
N ALA A 33 2.23 2.46 6.20
CA ALA A 33 2.90 3.59 5.56
C ALA A 33 4.08 3.01 4.77
N GLY A 34 4.23 3.41 3.50
CA GLY A 34 5.03 2.73 2.51
C GLY A 34 6.40 2.28 3.00
N GLN A 35 6.67 0.99 2.86
CA GLN A 35 8.01 0.55 2.54
C GLN A 35 8.13 0.62 1.01
N PRO A 36 8.78 1.65 0.44
CA PRO A 36 9.44 1.48 -0.83
C PRO A 36 10.68 0.63 -0.56
N THR A 37 10.65 -0.64 -0.95
CA THR A 37 11.86 -1.47 -1.05
C THR A 37 11.87 -2.12 -2.43
N PRO A 38 13.07 -2.42 -2.96
CA PRO A 38 14.05 -1.48 -3.49
C PRO A 38 14.10 -1.57 -5.01
N ALA A 39 14.58 -0.51 -5.65
CA ALA A 39 14.91 -0.53 -7.06
C ALA A 39 15.88 -1.68 -7.39
N VAL A 40 15.55 -2.40 -8.47
CA VAL A 40 16.42 -3.21 -9.36
C VAL A 40 17.30 -4.31 -8.75
N LYS A 41 16.92 -5.57 -8.99
CA LYS A 41 17.82 -6.74 -9.05
C LYS A 41 17.98 -7.16 -10.51
N GLU A 42 18.81 -6.49 -11.30
CA GLU A 42 19.32 -6.89 -12.62
C GLU A 42 20.63 -6.09 -12.82
N ALA A 43 21.75 -6.55 -13.36
CA ALA A 43 22.24 -7.81 -13.88
C ALA A 43 23.79 -7.63 -13.92
N GLY A 44 24.55 -8.69 -13.66
CA GLY A 44 26.01 -8.64 -13.73
C GLY A 44 26.59 -10.01 -13.46
N LYS A 45 26.39 -10.93 -14.41
CA LYS A 45 27.17 -12.17 -14.46
C LYS A 45 28.62 -11.77 -14.72
N THR A 46 29.49 -12.01 -13.75
CA THR A 46 30.92 -12.13 -13.99
C THR A 46 31.15 -13.45 -14.72
N GLU A 47 31.43 -13.38 -16.01
CA GLU A 47 32.06 -14.47 -16.76
C GLU A 47 33.51 -14.59 -16.27
N ASN A 48 33.89 -15.80 -15.89
CA ASN A 48 35.26 -16.21 -15.58
C ASN A 48 35.54 -17.46 -16.41
N GLU A 49 36.77 -17.49 -16.91
CA GLU A 49 37.47 -18.50 -17.72
C GLU A 49 37.24 -18.47 -19.25
#